data_AF-A0A9E4G5P7-F1
#
_entry.id   AF-A0A9E4G5P7-F1
#
_cell.length_a   1.000
_cell.length_b   1.000
_cell.length_c   1.000
_cell.angle_alpha   90.00
_cell.angle_beta   90.00
_cell.angle_gamma   90.00
#
_symmetry.space_group_name_H-M   'P 1'
#
loop_
_entity.id
_entity.type
_entity.pdbx_description
1 polymer ?
#
loop_
_entity_poly.entity_id
_entity_poly.type
_entity_poly.pdbx_seq_one_letter_code
_entity_poly.pdbx_strand_id
1 'polypeptide(L)'
;MSASNPNGSATDFTGIAEALGKAAAQFQANWVDWMSSFAKPGDEGIEPKSGLAPLPADLADVRFDPSKIMMRQLELWRDYQSLWLSTTARMIGQDAQPVIEPEKGDLRFKDAEWTSNPVFDFIKQSYLLNARWLRQAVAEADGLDADTARKLEFFGRAIVDAVSPTNFALTNPQVLREMAETKGENLVRGMQNLSDDLREGRDGLRPQHTDMTAFEVGKNIATTPGSVVHQTPLMQLIQYAPSTEKVYKKPLLIVPPWINKFYILDLKPENSFVRWATEQGYTVFMVSWVNPDESHASKSFDDYVQEGIFAALDGIEQATGEKQVTAIGYCIGGTLLTATLARMAATDDDRITAATFFAAQADFENAGDLRVFTDKTQVDLLENQVRAKGYLDGAQMAGTFNSLRANDLIWYFVINNYLLGKEPPVFDLLYWNADSTRFPAQLLMDYLRRMYQQNALAQKGQFKLLGTPLDLSAIKVPVYIQASVEDHIAPAESVFKLNHLFGGTKRFVLAGAGHIAGVVNPPAKQKYQHWLNTRRKSYPTFDAWLEDAVEHPGSWWPDWDKWLARRSGPKIAARTVGAGTAGIIEPAPGSYVQVRS
;
A
#
# COMPACT_ATOMS: atom_id res chain seq x y z
N MET A 1 -25.55 60.29 -42.73
CA MET A 1 -24.66 59.45 -43.54
C MET A 1 -23.31 59.37 -42.84
N SER A 2 -22.84 58.14 -42.54
CA SER A 2 -21.43 57.74 -42.33
C SER A 2 -20.67 58.33 -41.12
N ALA A 3 -20.01 57.60 -40.22
CA ALA A 3 -19.75 56.16 -40.09
C ALA A 3 -19.42 55.83 -38.63
N SER A 4 -19.86 54.66 -38.21
CA SER A 4 -19.45 53.92 -37.01
C SER A 4 -17.96 53.57 -37.04
N ASN A 5 -17.25 53.79 -35.94
CA ASN A 5 -15.93 53.22 -35.69
C ASN A 5 -16.08 52.08 -34.65
N PRO A 6 -16.01 50.79 -35.04
CA PRO A 6 -16.15 49.68 -34.12
C PRO A 6 -14.75 49.17 -33.75
N ASN A 7 -14.15 49.71 -32.69
CA ASN A 7 -12.97 49.11 -32.07
C ASN A 7 -13.25 48.88 -30.59
N GLY A 8 -14.12 47.90 -30.33
CA GLY A 8 -14.20 47.23 -29.04
C GLY A 8 -13.09 46.18 -28.94
N SER A 9 -12.20 46.38 -27.98
CA SER A 9 -11.27 45.41 -27.37
C SER A 9 -11.04 44.09 -28.15
N ALA A 10 -10.11 44.09 -29.09
CA ALA A 10 -9.35 42.87 -29.37
C ALA A 10 -8.55 42.58 -28.09
N THR A 11 -8.98 41.59 -27.33
CA THR A 11 -8.20 41.04 -26.21
C THR A 11 -6.83 40.67 -26.79
N ASP A 12 -5.73 41.14 -26.19
CA ASP A 12 -4.37 40.84 -26.65
C ASP A 12 -4.06 39.36 -26.42
N PHE A 13 -4.58 38.50 -27.30
CA PHE A 13 -4.40 37.06 -27.26
C PHE A 13 -2.93 36.68 -27.36
N THR A 14 -2.12 37.48 -28.06
CA THR A 14 -0.66 37.34 -28.18
C THR A 14 0.04 37.61 -26.86
N GLY A 15 -0.25 38.73 -26.18
CA GLY A 15 0.32 39.06 -24.88
C GLY A 15 -0.09 38.08 -23.77
N ILE A 16 -1.35 37.61 -23.81
CA ILE A 16 -1.84 36.57 -22.90
C ILE A 16 -1.14 35.23 -23.18
N ALA A 17 -1.02 34.82 -24.45
CA ALA A 17 -0.32 33.58 -24.81
C ALA A 17 1.17 33.62 -24.45
N GLU A 18 1.84 34.76 -24.63
CA GLU A 18 3.24 34.94 -24.27
C GLU A 18 3.46 34.91 -22.74
N ALA A 19 2.55 35.55 -21.98
CA ALA A 19 2.57 35.51 -20.52
C ALA A 19 2.32 34.09 -19.99
N LEU A 20 1.37 33.36 -20.59
CA LEU A 20 1.09 31.96 -20.25
C LEU A 20 2.26 31.04 -20.60
N GLY A 21 2.88 31.23 -21.76
CA GLY A 21 4.08 30.49 -22.16
C GLY A 21 5.25 30.72 -21.21
N LYS A 22 5.47 31.97 -20.77
CA LYS A 22 6.50 32.32 -19.78
C LYS A 22 6.20 31.71 -18.40
N ALA A 23 4.96 31.78 -17.94
CA ALA A 23 4.55 31.19 -16.67
C ALA A 23 4.70 29.65 -16.68
N ALA A 24 4.28 28.99 -17.76
CA ALA A 24 4.43 27.55 -17.94
C ALA A 24 5.90 27.14 -18.03
N ALA A 25 6.73 27.90 -18.75
CA ALA A 25 8.17 27.64 -18.83
C ALA A 25 8.89 27.83 -17.48
N GLN A 26 8.52 28.86 -16.71
CA GLN A 26 9.07 29.08 -15.37
C GLN A 26 8.65 27.99 -14.40
N PHE A 27 7.37 27.62 -14.40
CA PHE A 27 6.86 26.50 -13.62
C PHE A 27 7.62 25.22 -13.98
N GLN A 28 7.76 24.93 -15.29
CA GLN A 28 8.48 23.77 -15.79
C GLN A 28 9.96 23.78 -15.38
N ALA A 29 10.63 24.93 -15.40
CA ALA A 29 12.03 25.05 -14.97
C ALA A 29 12.18 24.76 -13.46
N ASN A 30 11.31 25.34 -12.63
CA ASN A 30 11.29 25.07 -11.19
C ASN A 30 10.93 23.60 -10.91
N TRP A 31 10.01 23.04 -11.69
CA TRP A 31 9.59 21.65 -11.61
C TRP A 31 10.71 20.68 -11.97
N VAL A 32 11.48 20.96 -13.02
CA VAL A 32 12.63 20.17 -13.44
C VAL A 32 13.77 20.28 -12.43
N ASP A 33 14.02 21.46 -11.86
CA ASP A 33 15.03 21.64 -10.82
C ASP A 33 14.66 20.84 -9.56
N TRP A 34 13.38 20.92 -9.15
CA TRP A 34 12.84 20.06 -8.09
C TRP A 34 12.98 18.57 -8.44
N MET A 35 12.66 18.17 -9.66
CA MET A 35 12.84 16.78 -10.08
C MET A 35 14.30 16.33 -10.09
N SER A 36 15.23 17.22 -10.41
CA SER A 36 16.65 16.93 -10.39
C SER A 36 17.16 16.68 -8.97
N SER A 37 16.48 17.23 -7.96
CA SER A 37 16.77 16.92 -6.55
C SER A 37 16.46 15.46 -6.18
N PHE A 38 15.62 14.76 -6.94
CA PHE A 38 15.38 13.31 -6.78
C PHE A 38 16.57 12.45 -7.22
N ALA A 39 17.35 12.91 -8.20
CA ALA A 39 18.40 12.11 -8.83
C ALA A 39 19.78 12.31 -8.19
N LYS A 40 19.90 13.22 -7.21
CA LYS A 40 21.16 13.44 -6.48
C LYS A 40 21.38 12.30 -5.48
N PRO A 41 22.56 11.65 -5.47
CA PRO A 41 22.95 10.77 -4.38
C PRO A 41 22.81 11.55 -3.07
N GLY A 42 22.07 11.00 -2.10
CA GLY A 42 21.99 11.61 -0.78
C GLY A 42 23.34 11.52 -0.09
N ASP A 43 23.79 12.60 0.54
CA ASP A 43 24.76 12.49 1.63
C ASP A 43 24.13 11.58 2.72
N GLU A 44 24.96 10.78 3.37
CA GLU A 44 24.60 9.82 4.42
C GLU A 44 23.88 10.49 5.61
N GLY A 45 22.60 10.84 5.48
CA GLY A 45 21.84 11.43 6.58
C GLY A 45 20.47 12.03 6.26
N ILE A 46 19.48 11.51 6.99
CA ILE A 46 18.26 12.15 7.53
C ILE A 46 17.27 12.72 6.51
N GLU A 47 16.28 11.89 6.16
CA GLU A 47 15.06 12.23 5.40
C GLU A 47 15.27 12.87 4.02
N PRO A 48 14.98 12.15 2.92
CA PRO A 48 14.98 12.79 1.62
C PRO A 48 13.90 13.89 1.62
N LYS A 49 14.31 15.15 1.45
CA LYS A 49 13.42 16.34 1.34
C LYS A 49 12.31 16.18 0.28
N SER A 50 12.51 15.22 -0.62
CA SER A 50 11.67 14.86 -1.74
C SER A 50 10.55 13.87 -1.40
N GLY A 51 10.58 13.23 -0.22
CA GLY A 51 9.64 12.17 0.17
C GLY A 51 9.85 10.81 -0.53
N LEU A 52 10.85 10.70 -1.40
CA LEU A 52 11.24 9.48 -2.12
C LEU A 52 12.59 8.96 -1.62
N ALA A 53 12.75 7.65 -1.53
CA ALA A 53 14.02 7.06 -1.10
C ALA A 53 15.19 7.43 -2.04
N PRO A 54 16.38 7.77 -1.50
CA PRO A 54 17.55 8.11 -2.30
C PRO A 54 18.07 6.89 -3.07
N LEU A 55 18.75 7.15 -4.20
CA LEU A 55 19.45 6.11 -4.96
C LEU A 55 20.55 5.46 -4.10
N PRO A 56 20.55 4.13 -3.95
CA PRO A 56 21.60 3.42 -3.25
C PRO A 56 22.96 3.60 -3.93
N ALA A 57 24.01 3.82 -3.13
CA ALA A 57 25.36 4.08 -3.64
C ALA A 57 25.95 2.90 -4.43
N ASP A 58 25.57 1.66 -4.07
CA ASP A 58 25.96 0.42 -4.75
C ASP A 58 25.47 0.35 -6.21
N LEU A 59 24.40 1.08 -6.57
CA LEU A 59 23.95 1.16 -7.96
C LEU A 59 24.92 1.94 -8.87
N ALA A 60 25.78 2.81 -8.32
CA ALA A 60 26.75 3.57 -9.11
C ALA A 60 27.86 2.67 -9.72
N ASP A 61 28.07 1.49 -9.14
CA ASP A 61 29.10 0.55 -9.56
C ASP A 61 28.59 -0.51 -10.55
N VAL A 62 27.28 -0.53 -10.85
CA VAL A 62 26.70 -1.43 -11.84
C VAL A 62 27.36 -1.20 -13.20
N ARG A 63 27.83 -2.29 -13.82
CA ARG A 63 28.42 -2.31 -15.15
C ARG A 63 27.48 -3.01 -16.11
N PHE A 64 27.23 -2.40 -17.25
CA PHE A 64 26.45 -2.99 -18.33
C PHE A 64 27.39 -3.54 -19.40
N ASP A 65 27.04 -4.68 -19.99
CA ASP A 65 27.78 -5.25 -21.12
C ASP A 65 27.67 -4.30 -22.34
N PRO A 66 28.78 -3.70 -22.80
CA PRO A 66 28.75 -2.75 -23.92
C PRO A 66 28.17 -3.36 -25.21
N SER A 67 28.34 -4.67 -25.42
CA SER A 67 27.85 -5.35 -26.62
C SER A 67 26.33 -5.51 -26.58
N LYS A 68 25.76 -5.87 -25.43
CA LYS A 68 24.31 -5.96 -25.22
C LYS A 68 23.66 -4.58 -25.32
N ILE A 69 24.24 -3.57 -24.66
CA ILE A 69 23.76 -2.18 -24.77
C ILE A 69 23.78 -1.68 -26.22
N MET A 70 24.83 -1.99 -26.99
CA MET A 70 24.89 -1.65 -28.41
C MET A 70 23.78 -2.32 -29.21
N MET A 71 23.52 -3.61 -28.99
CA MET A 71 22.41 -4.32 -29.65
C MET A 71 21.04 -3.69 -29.32
N ARG A 72 20.80 -3.36 -28.04
CA ARG A 72 19.58 -2.68 -27.60
C ARG A 72 19.45 -1.27 -28.19
N GLN A 73 20.56 -0.55 -28.34
CA GLN A 73 20.57 0.76 -29.00
C GLN A 73 20.18 0.65 -30.48
N LEU A 74 20.63 -0.38 -31.19
CA LEU A 74 20.25 -0.63 -32.59
C LEU A 74 18.77 -0.98 -32.72
N GLU A 75 18.23 -1.81 -31.80
CA GLU A 75 16.79 -2.11 -31.74
C GLU A 75 15.96 -0.84 -31.52
N LEU A 76 16.34 -0.02 -30.54
CA LEU A 76 15.69 1.27 -30.26
C LEU A 76 15.72 2.18 -31.50
N TRP A 77 16.84 2.25 -32.21
CA TRP A 77 16.96 3.05 -33.43
C TRP A 77 16.03 2.56 -34.56
N ARG A 78 15.85 1.24 -34.70
CA ARG A 78 14.89 0.66 -35.65
C ARG A 78 13.44 0.97 -35.26
N ASP A 79 13.14 0.89 -33.97
CA ASP A 79 11.80 1.21 -33.45
C ASP A 79 11.48 2.70 -33.67
N TYR A 80 12.45 3.59 -33.46
CA TYR A 80 12.30 5.02 -33.76
C TYR A 80 12.04 5.29 -35.25
N GLN A 81 12.72 4.61 -36.16
CA GLN A 81 12.41 4.73 -37.60
C GLN A 81 10.98 4.30 -37.90
N SER A 82 10.54 3.19 -37.30
CA SER A 82 9.16 2.71 -37.44
C SER A 82 8.16 3.73 -36.88
N LEU A 83 8.50 4.36 -35.76
CA LEU A 83 7.68 5.39 -35.12
C LEU A 83 7.58 6.64 -36.00
N TRP A 84 8.70 7.10 -36.58
CA TRP A 84 8.72 8.24 -37.51
C TRP A 84 7.86 7.97 -38.74
N LEU A 85 7.96 6.77 -39.33
CA LEU A 85 7.15 6.37 -40.48
C LEU A 85 5.66 6.32 -40.14
N SER A 86 5.31 5.64 -39.03
CA SER A 86 3.92 5.53 -38.56
C SER A 86 3.33 6.92 -38.26
N THR A 87 4.07 7.77 -37.56
CA THR A 87 3.64 9.14 -37.23
C THR A 87 3.46 10.00 -38.48
N THR A 88 4.37 9.90 -39.46
CA THR A 88 4.27 10.64 -40.73
C THR A 88 3.02 10.20 -41.50
N ALA A 89 2.76 8.89 -41.58
CA ALA A 89 1.55 8.35 -42.20
C ALA A 89 0.28 8.90 -41.54
N ARG A 90 0.24 8.92 -40.20
CA ARG A 90 -0.89 9.49 -39.45
C ARG A 90 -1.07 11.00 -39.67
N MET A 91 0.02 11.77 -39.75
CA MET A 91 -0.03 13.21 -40.00
C MET A 91 -0.58 13.55 -41.40
N ILE A 92 -0.38 12.68 -42.39
CA ILE A 92 -0.96 12.84 -43.74
C ILE A 92 -2.34 12.17 -43.89
N GLY A 93 -2.96 11.75 -42.79
CA GLY A 93 -4.32 11.21 -42.76
C GLY A 93 -4.44 9.73 -43.13
N GLN A 94 -3.34 8.97 -43.13
CA GLN A 94 -3.36 7.52 -43.31
C GLN A 94 -3.46 6.80 -41.97
N ASP A 95 -4.14 5.65 -41.96
CA ASP A 95 -4.14 4.75 -40.81
C ASP A 95 -2.78 4.06 -40.69
N ALA A 96 -2.21 4.07 -39.49
CA ALA A 96 -1.00 3.33 -39.16
C ALA A 96 -1.14 2.72 -37.78
N GLN A 97 -0.64 1.49 -37.62
CA GLN A 97 -0.62 0.82 -36.32
C GLN A 97 0.45 1.46 -35.42
N PRO A 98 0.20 1.53 -34.10
CA PRO A 98 1.21 1.97 -33.15
C PRO A 98 2.38 0.96 -33.13
N VAL A 99 3.60 1.47 -32.94
CA VAL A 99 4.81 0.65 -32.78
C VAL A 99 4.85 0.01 -31.39
N ILE A 100 4.25 0.68 -30.40
CA ILE A 100 4.13 0.22 -29.03
C ILE A 100 2.85 0.78 -28.40
N GLU A 101 2.22 -0.02 -27.55
CA GLU A 101 1.05 0.37 -26.77
C GLU A 101 1.37 0.39 -25.27
N PRO A 102 0.65 1.21 -24.47
CA PRO A 102 0.73 1.14 -23.01
C PRO A 102 0.38 -0.26 -22.50
N GLU A 103 0.92 -0.63 -21.34
CA GLU A 103 0.53 -1.86 -20.67
C GLU A 103 -0.96 -1.82 -20.27
N LYS A 104 -1.59 -3.00 -20.22
CA LYS A 104 -2.99 -3.11 -19.80
C LYS A 104 -3.15 -2.54 -18.39
N GLY A 105 -4.02 -1.55 -18.26
CA GLY A 105 -4.29 -0.89 -16.97
C GLY A 105 -3.46 0.39 -16.73
N ASP A 106 -2.56 0.79 -17.62
CA ASP A 106 -1.83 2.07 -17.47
C ASP A 106 -2.77 3.27 -17.68
N LEU A 107 -3.21 3.86 -16.57
CA LEU A 107 -4.16 4.98 -16.55
C LEU A 107 -3.54 6.32 -16.96
N ARG A 108 -2.20 6.42 -17.09
CA ARG A 108 -1.51 7.67 -17.45
C ARG A 108 -1.93 8.16 -18.83
N PHE A 109 -2.15 7.23 -19.76
CA PHE A 109 -2.46 7.52 -21.16
C PHE A 109 -3.96 7.38 -21.50
N LYS A 110 -4.85 7.53 -20.50
CA LYS A 110 -6.30 7.36 -20.69
C LYS A 110 -6.97 8.44 -21.53
N ASP A 111 -6.38 9.64 -21.60
CA ASP A 111 -6.93 10.74 -22.39
C ASP A 111 -6.89 10.41 -23.88
N ALA A 112 -7.98 10.68 -24.60
CA ALA A 112 -8.09 10.31 -26.01
C ALA A 112 -7.01 10.97 -26.89
N GLU A 113 -6.53 12.17 -26.52
CA GLU A 113 -5.51 12.89 -27.30
C GLU A 113 -4.16 12.18 -27.32
N TRP A 114 -3.85 11.34 -26.32
CA TRP A 114 -2.68 10.48 -26.36
C TRP A 114 -2.67 9.49 -27.52
N THR A 115 -3.82 9.23 -28.13
CA THR A 115 -3.96 8.32 -29.26
C THR A 115 -4.45 9.06 -30.50
N SER A 116 -5.40 9.99 -30.39
CA SER A 116 -5.98 10.67 -31.56
C SER A 116 -5.05 11.74 -32.16
N ASN A 117 -4.21 12.41 -31.36
CA ASN A 117 -3.31 13.45 -31.84
C ASN A 117 -1.93 12.86 -32.19
N PRO A 118 -1.45 12.96 -33.45
CA PRO A 118 -0.17 12.37 -33.86
C PRO A 118 1.04 12.86 -33.06
N VAL A 119 1.03 14.11 -32.56
CA VAL A 119 2.14 14.66 -31.76
C VAL A 119 2.20 14.01 -30.38
N PHE A 120 1.07 13.97 -29.66
CA PHE A 120 1.01 13.34 -28.33
C PHE A 120 1.19 11.82 -28.43
N ASP A 121 0.70 11.20 -29.49
CA ASP A 121 0.94 9.78 -29.77
C ASP A 121 2.42 9.48 -30.01
N PHE A 122 3.15 10.33 -30.76
CA PHE A 122 4.60 10.23 -30.92
C PHE A 122 5.35 10.38 -29.59
N ILE A 123 4.96 11.34 -28.74
CA ILE A 123 5.57 11.54 -27.42
C ILE A 123 5.35 10.31 -26.53
N LYS A 124 4.11 9.82 -26.44
CA LYS A 124 3.75 8.60 -25.70
C LYS A 124 4.56 7.41 -26.17
N GLN A 125 4.57 7.12 -27.47
CA GLN A 125 5.27 5.97 -28.01
C GLN A 125 6.80 6.10 -27.84
N SER A 126 7.37 7.30 -28.02
CA SER A 126 8.78 7.57 -27.74
C SER A 126 9.13 7.23 -26.28
N TYR A 127 8.30 7.69 -25.33
CA TYR A 127 8.47 7.35 -23.92
C TYR A 127 8.41 5.84 -23.69
N LEU A 128 7.38 5.15 -24.20
CA LEU A 128 7.21 3.71 -24.02
C LEU A 128 8.37 2.90 -24.61
N LEU A 129 8.92 3.32 -25.76
CA LEU A 129 10.10 2.69 -26.36
C LEU A 129 11.34 2.83 -25.46
N ASN A 130 11.59 4.03 -24.91
CA ASN A 130 12.71 4.25 -23.99
C ASN A 130 12.51 3.52 -22.65
N ALA A 131 11.28 3.47 -22.15
CA ALA A 131 10.91 2.71 -20.95
C ALA A 131 11.18 1.20 -21.15
N ARG A 132 10.78 0.65 -22.30
CA ARG A 132 11.10 -0.74 -22.68
C ARG A 132 12.61 -0.95 -22.78
N TRP A 133 13.32 -0.04 -23.44
CA TRP A 133 14.78 -0.12 -23.60
C TRP A 133 15.50 -0.11 -22.25
N LEU A 134 15.14 0.80 -21.32
CA LEU A 134 15.78 0.86 -20.00
C LEU A 134 15.48 -0.42 -19.20
N ARG A 135 14.25 -0.92 -19.23
CA ARG A 135 13.89 -2.19 -18.55
C ARG A 135 14.68 -3.37 -19.09
N GLN A 136 14.88 -3.45 -20.41
CA GLN A 136 15.71 -4.49 -21.02
C GLN A 136 17.19 -4.33 -20.64
N ALA A 137 17.72 -3.11 -20.65
CA ALA A 137 19.09 -2.84 -20.23
C ALA A 137 19.33 -3.24 -18.76
N VAL A 138 18.37 -2.94 -17.87
CA VAL A 138 18.39 -3.35 -16.46
C VAL A 138 18.33 -4.88 -16.32
N ALA A 139 17.46 -5.55 -17.07
CA ALA A 139 17.32 -7.01 -17.04
C ALA A 139 18.57 -7.76 -17.55
N GLU A 140 19.39 -7.11 -18.36
CA GLU A 140 20.61 -7.67 -18.95
C GLU A 140 21.89 -7.33 -18.18
N ALA A 141 21.78 -6.64 -17.04
CA ALA A 141 22.92 -6.36 -16.19
C ALA A 141 23.49 -7.68 -15.61
N ASP A 142 24.70 -8.04 -16.04
CA ASP A 142 25.36 -9.28 -15.62
C ASP A 142 26.13 -9.11 -14.31
N GLY A 143 26.32 -10.21 -13.58
CA GLY A 143 27.21 -10.28 -12.42
C GLY A 143 26.67 -9.61 -11.15
N LEU A 144 25.40 -9.21 -11.14
CA LEU A 144 24.72 -8.69 -9.96
C LEU A 144 24.24 -9.81 -9.04
N ASP A 145 24.38 -9.62 -7.73
CA ASP A 145 23.64 -10.44 -6.76
C ASP A 145 22.14 -10.08 -6.79
N ALA A 146 21.32 -10.96 -6.20
CA ALA A 146 19.87 -10.84 -6.26
C ALA A 146 19.32 -9.55 -5.60
N ASP A 147 20.01 -9.00 -4.60
CA ASP A 147 19.55 -7.78 -3.93
C ASP A 147 19.90 -6.53 -4.74
N THR A 148 21.10 -6.49 -5.33
CA THR A 148 21.48 -5.40 -6.25
C THR A 148 20.61 -5.39 -7.50
N ALA A 149 20.31 -6.55 -8.09
CA ALA A 149 19.41 -6.66 -9.23
C ALA A 149 18.00 -6.11 -8.91
N ARG A 150 17.46 -6.42 -7.73
CA ARG A 150 16.15 -5.92 -7.28
C ARG A 150 16.14 -4.41 -7.07
N LYS A 151 17.20 -3.86 -6.45
CA LYS A 151 17.37 -2.40 -6.31
C LYS A 151 17.39 -1.74 -7.68
N LEU A 152 18.16 -2.27 -8.63
CA LEU A 152 18.28 -1.73 -9.97
C LEU A 152 16.93 -1.73 -10.71
N GLU A 153 16.16 -2.81 -10.61
CA GLU A 153 14.81 -2.90 -11.18
C GLU A 153 13.86 -1.86 -10.54
N PHE A 154 13.82 -1.79 -9.21
CA PHE A 154 12.96 -0.86 -8.47
C PHE A 154 13.25 0.60 -8.81
N PHE A 155 14.51 1.02 -8.70
CA PHE A 155 14.91 2.41 -8.97
C PHE A 155 14.88 2.73 -10.46
N GLY A 156 15.17 1.77 -11.34
CA GLY A 156 15.00 1.93 -12.79
C GLY A 156 13.54 2.21 -13.17
N ARG A 157 12.59 1.48 -12.56
CA ARG A 157 11.15 1.74 -12.72
C ARG A 157 10.78 3.12 -12.18
N ALA A 158 11.26 3.51 -11.01
CA ALA A 158 11.00 4.82 -10.43
C ALA A 158 11.47 5.97 -11.35
N ILE A 159 12.64 5.83 -12.00
CA ILE A 159 13.14 6.79 -12.98
C ILE A 159 12.23 6.86 -14.21
N VAL A 160 11.85 5.71 -14.77
CA VAL A 160 10.91 5.64 -15.91
C VAL A 160 9.60 6.32 -15.58
N ASP A 161 9.07 6.11 -14.38
CA ASP A 161 7.83 6.73 -13.93
C ASP A 161 7.98 8.24 -13.77
N ALA A 162 9.11 8.71 -13.23
CA ALA A 162 9.38 10.12 -13.03
C ALA A 162 9.46 10.92 -14.33
N VAL A 163 10.08 10.35 -15.37
CA VAL A 163 10.25 11.02 -16.67
C VAL A 163 9.05 10.82 -17.60
N SER A 164 7.93 10.28 -17.10
CA SER A 164 6.71 10.14 -17.90
C SER A 164 6.25 11.49 -18.47
N PRO A 165 5.90 11.58 -19.77
CA PRO A 165 5.43 12.82 -20.38
C PRO A 165 4.11 13.33 -19.76
N THR A 166 3.40 12.48 -19.02
CA THR A 166 2.22 12.88 -18.26
C THR A 166 2.54 13.82 -17.09
N ASN A 167 3.77 13.79 -16.59
CA ASN A 167 4.19 14.51 -15.38
C ASN A 167 4.63 15.95 -15.66
N PHE A 168 4.51 16.42 -16.90
CA PHE A 168 4.98 17.75 -17.31
C PHE A 168 3.88 18.53 -18.03
N ALA A 169 3.75 19.82 -17.71
CA ALA A 169 2.67 20.65 -18.22
C ALA A 169 2.70 20.78 -19.75
N LEU A 170 3.90 20.85 -20.34
CA LEU A 170 4.08 21.09 -21.78
C LEU A 170 3.92 19.84 -22.66
N THR A 171 3.89 18.65 -22.07
CA THR A 171 3.74 17.38 -22.80
C THR A 171 2.46 16.65 -22.46
N ASN A 172 1.66 17.18 -21.53
CA ASN A 172 0.39 16.57 -21.12
C ASN A 172 -0.79 17.28 -21.82
N PRO A 173 -1.52 16.59 -22.71
CA PRO A 173 -2.63 17.17 -23.46
C PRO A 173 -3.75 17.71 -22.55
N GLN A 174 -4.04 17.00 -21.46
CA GLN A 174 -5.07 17.41 -20.50
C GLN A 174 -4.67 18.72 -19.81
N VAL A 175 -3.41 18.86 -19.41
CA VAL A 175 -2.91 20.08 -18.75
C VAL A 175 -2.88 21.25 -19.73
N LEU A 176 -2.47 21.02 -20.98
CA LEU A 176 -2.47 22.06 -22.01
C LEU A 176 -3.88 22.57 -22.32
N ARG A 177 -4.86 21.67 -22.41
CA ARG A 177 -6.27 22.08 -22.58
C ARG A 177 -6.79 22.86 -21.38
N GLU A 178 -6.59 22.35 -20.16
CA GLU A 178 -7.01 23.05 -18.94
C GLU A 178 -6.33 24.43 -18.83
N MET A 179 -5.05 24.54 -19.21
CA MET A 179 -4.32 25.81 -19.25
C MET A 179 -4.93 26.79 -20.25
N ALA A 180 -5.33 26.32 -21.43
CA ALA A 180 -6.00 27.15 -22.42
C ALA A 180 -7.39 27.59 -21.95
N GLU A 181 -8.17 26.67 -21.38
CA GLU A 181 -9.54 26.89 -20.90
C GLU A 181 -9.58 27.85 -19.70
N THR A 182 -8.68 27.68 -18.74
CA THR A 182 -8.59 28.49 -17.51
C THR A 182 -7.67 29.69 -17.65
N LYS A 183 -7.06 29.91 -18.83
CA LYS A 183 -6.04 30.95 -19.05
C LYS A 183 -4.93 30.89 -17.98
N GLY A 184 -4.44 29.68 -17.70
CA GLY A 184 -3.35 29.40 -16.77
C GLY A 184 -3.68 29.48 -15.28
N GLU A 185 -4.93 29.75 -14.91
CA GLU A 185 -5.35 29.81 -13.50
C GLU A 185 -5.14 28.46 -12.80
N ASN A 186 -5.25 27.34 -13.52
CA ASN A 186 -4.93 26.01 -13.02
C ASN A 186 -3.51 25.90 -12.46
N LEU A 187 -2.50 26.47 -13.14
CA LEU A 187 -1.12 26.47 -12.67
C LEU A 187 -0.92 27.39 -11.46
N VAL A 188 -1.65 28.52 -11.39
CA VAL A 188 -1.60 29.42 -10.24
C VAL A 188 -2.14 28.72 -8.99
N ARG A 189 -3.30 28.06 -9.10
CA ARG A 189 -3.85 27.23 -8.01
C ARG A 189 -2.89 26.10 -7.64
N GLY A 190 -2.31 25.43 -8.64
CA GLY A 190 -1.36 24.35 -8.40
C GLY A 190 -0.07 24.78 -7.68
N MET A 191 0.45 25.97 -7.99
CA MET A 191 1.56 26.56 -7.24
C MET A 191 1.19 26.94 -5.81
N GLN A 192 -0.05 27.40 -5.58
CA GLN A 192 -0.55 27.66 -4.23
C GLN A 192 -0.61 26.36 -3.42
N ASN A 193 -1.18 25.30 -4.00
CA ASN A 193 -1.22 23.96 -3.39
C ASN A 193 0.20 23.47 -3.04
N LEU A 194 1.15 23.56 -3.97
CA LEU A 194 2.54 23.19 -3.73
C LEU A 194 3.18 24.03 -2.60
N SER A 195 2.92 25.33 -2.58
CA SER A 195 3.43 26.22 -1.54
C SER A 195 2.86 25.89 -0.17
N ASP A 196 1.60 25.48 -0.08
CA ASP A 196 0.96 25.13 1.18
C ASP A 196 1.50 23.77 1.69
N ASP A 197 1.64 22.78 0.80
CA ASP A 197 2.27 21.48 1.11
C ASP A 197 3.73 21.64 1.58
N LEU A 198 4.50 22.56 1.00
CA LEU A 198 5.87 22.89 1.44
C LEU A 198 5.91 23.59 2.80
N ARG A 199 4.90 24.41 3.14
CA ARG A 199 4.82 25.10 4.44
C ARG A 199 4.45 24.14 5.56
N GLU A 200 3.56 23.20 5.28
CA GLU A 200 3.12 22.22 6.27
C GLU A 200 4.14 21.11 6.51
N GLY A 201 4.87 20.72 5.46
CA GLY A 201 6.00 19.81 5.57
C GLY A 201 7.22 20.48 6.21
N ARG A 202 7.28 20.49 7.55
CA ARG A 202 8.32 21.15 8.35
C ARG A 202 9.77 20.88 7.90
N ASP A 203 10.04 19.72 7.29
CA ASP A 203 11.37 19.27 6.85
C ASP A 203 11.44 18.79 5.37
N GLY A 204 10.40 19.04 4.56
CA GLY A 204 10.36 18.60 3.15
C GLY A 204 8.95 18.61 2.55
N LEU A 205 8.79 18.25 1.27
CA LEU A 205 7.45 18.22 0.66
C LEU A 205 6.62 17.07 1.27
N ARG A 206 5.47 17.41 1.86
CA ARG A 206 4.45 16.44 2.26
C ARG A 206 3.20 16.69 1.43
N PRO A 207 3.06 16.06 0.25
CA PRO A 207 1.90 16.29 -0.59
C PRO A 207 0.63 15.85 0.17
N GLN A 208 -0.33 16.75 0.37
CA GLN A 208 -1.58 16.41 1.03
C GLN A 208 -2.45 15.54 0.12
N HIS A 209 -2.28 14.21 0.17
CA HIS A 209 -3.01 13.29 -0.72
C HIS A 209 -4.53 13.29 -0.51
N THR A 210 -5.01 13.88 0.59
CA THR A 210 -6.44 14.07 0.88
C THR A 210 -6.61 15.29 1.78
N ASP A 211 -7.83 15.84 1.79
CA ASP A 211 -8.24 16.76 2.84
C ASP A 211 -8.32 16.02 4.20
N MET A 212 -7.41 16.35 5.11
CA MET A 212 -7.35 15.78 6.47
C MET A 212 -8.40 16.36 7.42
N THR A 213 -9.19 17.35 6.99
CA THR A 213 -10.32 17.92 7.73
C THR A 213 -11.65 17.27 7.35
N ALA A 214 -11.71 16.59 6.20
CA ALA A 214 -12.91 15.94 5.71
C ALA A 214 -13.34 14.72 6.55
N PHE A 215 -12.40 14.10 7.26
CA PHE A 215 -12.66 12.95 8.12
C PHE A 215 -12.26 13.21 9.58
N GLU A 216 -13.10 12.71 10.48
CA GLU A 216 -12.84 12.68 11.91
C GLU A 216 -13.13 11.27 12.42
N VAL A 217 -12.08 10.62 12.93
CA VAL A 217 -12.11 9.24 13.43
C VAL A 217 -13.11 9.14 14.59
N GLY A 218 -14.09 8.25 14.46
CA GLY A 218 -15.20 8.08 15.39
C GLY A 218 -16.44 8.92 15.09
N LYS A 219 -16.40 9.88 14.14
CA LYS A 219 -17.58 10.65 13.72
C LYS A 219 -18.08 10.29 12.33
N ASN A 220 -17.19 10.17 11.35
CA ASN A 220 -17.56 9.86 9.96
C ASN A 220 -16.67 8.80 9.28
N ILE A 221 -15.68 8.28 10.00
CA ILE A 221 -14.84 7.12 9.67
C ILE A 221 -14.59 6.33 10.96
N ALA A 222 -14.44 5.00 10.93
CA ALA A 222 -14.37 4.17 12.14
C ALA A 222 -15.60 4.33 13.04
N THR A 223 -16.78 4.25 12.43
CA THR A 223 -18.07 4.57 13.09
C THR A 223 -18.90 3.35 13.45
N THR A 224 -18.38 2.14 13.30
CA THR A 224 -19.13 0.95 13.71
C THR A 224 -19.34 0.98 15.22
N PRO A 225 -20.60 0.92 15.72
CA PRO A 225 -20.86 1.04 17.15
C PRO A 225 -20.15 -0.03 17.96
N GLY A 226 -19.54 0.35 19.08
CA GLY A 226 -18.79 -0.56 19.94
C GLY A 226 -18.27 0.15 21.18
N SER A 227 -17.47 -0.56 21.97
CA SER A 227 -16.82 0.00 23.16
C SER A 227 -15.48 -0.66 23.42
N VAL A 228 -14.54 0.09 24.00
CA VAL A 228 -13.31 -0.44 24.55
C VAL A 228 -13.65 -1.18 25.84
N VAL A 229 -13.31 -2.47 25.90
CA VAL A 229 -13.65 -3.38 27.01
C VAL A 229 -12.41 -3.92 27.73
N HIS A 230 -11.22 -3.71 27.18
CA HIS A 230 -9.96 -4.05 27.81
C HIS A 230 -8.86 -3.13 27.28
N GLN A 231 -7.83 -2.87 28.09
CA GLN A 231 -6.71 -2.01 27.71
C GLN A 231 -5.42 -2.45 28.40
N THR A 232 -4.33 -2.44 27.64
CA THR A 232 -2.95 -2.56 28.11
C THR A 232 -2.17 -1.31 27.68
N PRO A 233 -0.91 -1.13 28.12
CA PRO A 233 -0.06 -0.07 27.59
C PRO A 233 0.12 -0.12 26.06
N LEU A 234 -0.04 -1.28 25.42
CA LEU A 234 0.19 -1.44 23.98
C LEU A 234 -1.08 -1.43 23.12
N MET A 235 -2.25 -1.74 23.69
CA MET A 235 -3.49 -1.78 22.90
C MET A 235 -4.77 -1.52 23.70
N GLN A 236 -5.79 -1.09 22.99
CA GLN A 236 -7.19 -1.14 23.41
C GLN A 236 -7.92 -2.26 22.67
N LEU A 237 -8.70 -3.06 23.38
CA LEU A 237 -9.56 -4.09 22.81
C LEU A 237 -10.98 -3.54 22.66
N ILE A 238 -11.43 -3.41 21.42
CA ILE A 238 -12.78 -2.95 21.08
C ILE A 238 -13.69 -4.16 20.91
N GLN A 239 -14.84 -4.18 21.57
CA GLN A 239 -15.96 -5.08 21.27
C GLN A 239 -17.02 -4.29 20.50
N TYR A 240 -17.35 -4.74 19.28
CA TYR A 240 -18.41 -4.10 18.50
C TYR A 240 -19.80 -4.58 18.92
N ALA A 241 -20.78 -3.68 18.81
CA ALA A 241 -22.17 -3.99 19.08
C ALA A 241 -22.72 -4.98 18.03
N PRO A 242 -23.46 -6.01 18.45
CA PRO A 242 -24.04 -6.97 17.52
C PRO A 242 -25.07 -6.29 16.60
N SER A 243 -25.06 -6.63 15.32
CA SER A 243 -26.04 -6.12 14.34
C SER A 243 -27.18 -7.12 14.06
N THR A 244 -27.24 -8.23 14.79
CA THR A 244 -28.22 -9.31 14.62
C THR A 244 -28.69 -9.83 15.98
N GLU A 245 -29.89 -10.41 16.05
CA GLU A 245 -30.45 -10.99 17.29
C GLU A 245 -29.68 -12.22 17.80
N LYS A 246 -28.96 -12.92 16.89
CA LYS A 246 -28.18 -14.11 17.21
C LYS A 246 -26.82 -14.07 16.56
N VAL A 247 -25.79 -14.32 17.37
CA VAL A 247 -24.38 -14.31 16.96
C VAL A 247 -23.75 -15.69 17.13
N TYR A 248 -22.68 -15.99 16.40
CA TYR A 248 -21.90 -17.19 16.60
C TYR A 248 -21.29 -17.24 18.01
N LYS A 249 -21.28 -18.44 18.61
CA LYS A 249 -20.78 -18.65 19.97
C LYS A 249 -19.34 -18.20 20.14
N LYS A 250 -18.44 -18.66 19.25
CA LYS A 250 -17.02 -18.28 19.28
C LYS A 250 -16.83 -16.86 18.74
N PRO A 251 -16.20 -15.96 19.50
CA PRO A 251 -15.88 -14.62 19.03
C PRO A 251 -14.84 -14.61 17.90
N LEU A 252 -14.80 -13.50 17.17
CA LEU A 252 -13.81 -13.19 16.14
C LEU A 252 -12.87 -12.10 16.65
N LEU A 253 -11.60 -12.43 16.89
CA LEU A 253 -10.55 -11.48 17.21
C LEU A 253 -9.87 -11.01 15.92
N ILE A 254 -9.73 -9.70 15.73
CA ILE A 254 -9.00 -9.10 14.63
C ILE A 254 -7.73 -8.42 15.17
N VAL A 255 -6.59 -8.84 14.63
CA VAL A 255 -5.25 -8.31 14.90
C VAL A 255 -4.79 -7.54 13.64
N PRO A 256 -5.05 -6.22 13.58
CA PRO A 256 -4.66 -5.38 12.46
C PRO A 256 -3.15 -5.11 12.49
N PRO A 257 -2.57 -4.55 11.41
CA PRO A 257 -1.23 -4.00 11.47
C PRO A 257 -1.16 -2.83 12.48
N TRP A 258 0.02 -2.64 13.07
CA TRP A 258 0.37 -1.39 13.77
C TRP A 258 1.14 -0.40 12.88
N ILE A 259 1.41 -0.79 11.63
CA ILE A 259 1.82 0.11 10.56
C ILE A 259 0.52 0.72 10.01
N ASN A 260 0.33 2.01 10.24
CA ASN A 260 -0.95 2.71 10.19
C ASN A 260 -1.99 2.12 11.16
N LYS A 261 -3.20 2.69 11.17
CA LYS A 261 -4.23 2.41 12.19
C LYS A 261 -5.21 1.33 11.76
N PHE A 262 -5.89 0.71 12.73
CA PHE A 262 -6.77 -0.43 12.50
C PHE A 262 -7.96 -0.15 11.57
N TYR A 263 -8.38 1.11 11.48
CA TYR A 263 -9.64 1.48 10.85
C TYR A 263 -9.64 1.33 9.32
N ILE A 264 -8.56 0.84 8.72
CA ILE A 264 -8.60 0.29 7.35
C ILE A 264 -9.64 -0.83 7.19
N LEU A 265 -9.92 -1.58 8.26
CA LEU A 265 -10.97 -2.59 8.29
C LEU A 265 -12.33 -2.03 8.73
N ASP A 266 -12.39 -0.76 9.13
CA ASP A 266 -13.60 -0.06 9.57
C ASP A 266 -13.61 1.39 9.04
N LEU A 267 -13.52 1.56 7.71
CA LEU A 267 -13.50 2.89 7.08
C LEU A 267 -14.89 3.57 7.21
N LYS A 268 -15.60 3.73 6.10
CA LYS A 268 -16.98 4.22 6.09
C LYS A 268 -17.95 3.02 6.15
N PRO A 269 -19.22 3.23 6.51
CA PRO A 269 -20.18 2.14 6.60
C PRO A 269 -20.30 1.29 5.32
N GLU A 270 -20.04 1.87 4.15
CA GLU A 270 -20.16 1.20 2.84
C GLU A 270 -18.96 0.31 2.47
N ASN A 271 -17.85 0.43 3.21
CA ASN A 271 -16.62 -0.34 2.99
C ASN A 271 -15.97 -0.84 4.29
N SER A 272 -16.71 -0.84 5.40
CA SER A 272 -16.29 -1.45 6.66
C SER A 272 -16.44 -2.96 6.62
N PHE A 273 -15.32 -3.67 6.74
CA PHE A 273 -15.31 -5.12 6.94
C PHE A 273 -15.87 -5.49 8.32
N VAL A 274 -15.55 -4.71 9.35
CA VAL A 274 -16.04 -4.92 10.72
C VAL A 274 -17.57 -4.89 10.75
N ARG A 275 -18.18 -3.84 10.19
CA ARG A 275 -19.63 -3.71 10.11
C ARG A 275 -20.26 -4.88 9.35
N TRP A 276 -19.66 -5.25 8.22
CA TRP A 276 -20.14 -6.39 7.45
C TRP A 276 -20.06 -7.70 8.26
N ALA A 277 -18.98 -7.93 9.01
CA ALA A 277 -18.82 -9.11 9.85
C ALA A 277 -19.83 -9.15 11.02
N THR A 278 -20.15 -8.01 11.64
CA THR A 278 -21.21 -7.98 12.68
C THR A 278 -22.59 -8.27 12.09
N GLU A 279 -22.86 -7.86 10.85
CA GLU A 279 -24.08 -8.17 10.08
C GLU A 279 -24.19 -9.67 9.73
N GLN A 280 -23.08 -10.38 9.52
CA GLN A 280 -23.09 -11.85 9.35
C GLN A 280 -23.36 -12.62 10.66
N GLY A 281 -23.34 -11.92 11.80
CA GLY A 281 -23.58 -12.47 13.12
C GLY A 281 -22.32 -12.93 13.84
N TYR A 282 -21.15 -12.36 13.56
CA TYR A 282 -19.98 -12.56 14.40
C TYR A 282 -19.99 -11.60 15.60
N THR A 283 -19.55 -12.06 16.78
CA THR A 283 -19.13 -11.14 17.84
C THR A 283 -17.71 -10.71 17.53
N VAL A 284 -17.53 -9.48 17.07
CA VAL A 284 -16.24 -8.98 16.58
C VAL A 284 -15.50 -8.20 17.67
N PHE A 285 -14.23 -8.56 17.86
CA PHE A 285 -13.27 -7.86 18.68
C PHE A 285 -12.11 -7.36 17.81
N MET A 286 -11.64 -6.14 18.06
CA MET A 286 -10.51 -5.54 17.33
C MET A 286 -9.45 -5.05 18.31
N VAL A 287 -8.19 -5.39 18.03
CA VAL A 287 -7.04 -4.78 18.69
C VAL A 287 -6.78 -3.41 18.06
N SER A 288 -6.84 -2.35 18.86
CA SER A 288 -6.43 -1.00 18.48
C SER A 288 -5.09 -0.69 19.14
N TRP A 289 -4.00 -0.79 18.39
CA TRP A 289 -2.65 -0.52 18.86
C TRP A 289 -2.45 0.94 19.27
N VAL A 290 -1.62 1.16 20.30
CA VAL A 290 -1.14 2.50 20.67
C VAL A 290 -0.28 3.08 19.54
N ASN A 291 -0.33 4.41 19.35
CA ASN A 291 0.70 5.10 18.58
C ASN A 291 1.89 5.39 19.52
N PRO A 292 3.04 4.71 19.36
CA PRO A 292 4.08 4.70 20.38
C PRO A 292 4.77 6.06 20.52
N ASP A 293 5.38 6.25 21.68
CA ASP A 293 6.26 7.38 22.02
C ASP A 293 7.57 6.86 22.63
N GLU A 294 8.39 7.74 23.19
CA GLU A 294 9.68 7.40 23.79
C GLU A 294 9.54 6.32 24.89
N SER A 295 8.41 6.26 25.61
CA SER A 295 8.18 5.28 26.68
C SER A 295 8.01 3.85 26.15
N HIS A 296 7.74 3.70 24.86
CA HIS A 296 7.54 2.42 24.19
C HIS A 296 8.82 1.90 23.52
N ALA A 297 9.93 2.63 23.58
CA ALA A 297 11.14 2.35 22.80
C ALA A 297 11.70 0.93 22.97
N SER A 298 11.57 0.36 24.17
CA SER A 298 12.03 -0.99 24.51
C SER A 298 11.01 -2.10 24.22
N LYS A 299 9.78 -1.75 23.81
CA LYS A 299 8.75 -2.75 23.49
C LYS A 299 9.20 -3.59 22.32
N SER A 300 9.28 -4.89 22.56
CA SER A 300 9.77 -5.92 21.67
C SER A 300 8.63 -6.67 20.99
N PHE A 301 8.98 -7.58 20.08
CA PHE A 301 8.00 -8.48 19.46
C PHE A 301 7.27 -9.35 20.49
N ASP A 302 7.96 -9.75 21.57
CA ASP A 302 7.40 -10.54 22.67
C ASP A 302 6.33 -9.75 23.43
N ASP A 303 6.55 -8.45 23.68
CA ASP A 303 5.59 -7.58 24.37
C ASP A 303 4.31 -7.40 23.55
N TYR A 304 4.41 -7.27 22.22
CA TYR A 304 3.24 -7.19 21.34
C TYR A 304 2.40 -8.48 21.31
N VAL A 305 3.01 -9.64 21.57
CA VAL A 305 2.24 -10.88 21.76
C VAL A 305 1.61 -10.92 23.16
N GLN A 306 2.39 -10.61 24.20
CA GLN A 306 1.97 -10.74 25.60
C GLN A 306 0.89 -9.70 25.97
N GLU A 307 1.16 -8.42 25.74
CA GLU A 307 0.25 -7.30 26.05
C GLU A 307 -0.72 -7.00 24.90
N GLY A 308 -0.54 -7.64 23.74
CA GLY A 308 -1.46 -7.58 22.60
C GLY A 308 -2.35 -8.81 22.52
N ILE A 309 -1.93 -9.84 21.78
CA ILE A 309 -2.81 -10.98 21.45
C ILE A 309 -3.24 -11.75 22.70
N PHE A 310 -2.34 -12.09 23.63
CA PHE A 310 -2.72 -12.84 24.83
C PHE A 310 -3.60 -12.02 25.78
N ALA A 311 -3.28 -10.75 26.02
CA ALA A 311 -4.17 -9.86 26.78
C ALA A 311 -5.54 -9.69 26.10
N ALA A 312 -5.60 -9.65 24.77
CA ALA A 312 -6.87 -9.59 24.04
C ALA A 312 -7.70 -10.86 24.23
N LEU A 313 -7.08 -12.05 24.22
CA LEU A 313 -7.77 -13.31 24.51
C LEU A 313 -8.34 -13.32 25.93
N ASP A 314 -7.56 -12.85 26.91
CA ASP A 314 -8.02 -12.75 28.31
C ASP A 314 -9.19 -11.75 28.44
N GLY A 315 -9.10 -10.60 27.76
CA GLY A 315 -10.18 -9.62 27.69
C GLY A 315 -11.46 -10.17 27.04
N ILE A 316 -11.34 -10.98 25.98
CA ILE A 316 -12.47 -11.66 25.35
C ILE A 316 -13.11 -12.67 26.31
N GLU A 317 -12.31 -13.47 27.01
CA GLU A 317 -12.83 -14.43 28.00
C GLU A 317 -13.58 -13.69 29.12
N GLN A 318 -13.04 -12.58 29.62
CA GLN A 318 -13.71 -11.74 30.62
C GLN A 318 -15.02 -11.12 30.12
N ALA A 319 -15.07 -10.70 28.86
CA ALA A 319 -16.25 -10.06 28.26
C ALA A 319 -17.35 -11.07 27.88
N THR A 320 -16.98 -12.31 27.54
CA THR A 320 -17.88 -13.27 26.87
C THR A 320 -18.05 -14.61 27.58
N GLY A 321 -17.12 -14.97 28.47
CA GLY A 321 -16.99 -16.31 29.04
C GLY A 321 -16.45 -17.37 28.07
N GLU A 322 -16.16 -17.02 26.81
CA GLU A 322 -15.64 -17.96 25.82
C GLU A 322 -14.11 -18.01 25.85
N LYS A 323 -13.57 -19.20 26.09
CA LYS A 323 -12.13 -19.46 26.04
C LYS A 323 -11.57 -19.61 24.63
N GLN A 324 -12.45 -19.96 23.68
CA GLN A 324 -12.06 -20.26 22.31
C GLN A 324 -12.59 -19.22 21.34
N VAL A 325 -11.68 -18.67 20.53
CA VAL A 325 -11.97 -17.68 19.50
C VAL A 325 -11.58 -18.20 18.11
N THR A 326 -11.99 -17.44 17.10
CA THR A 326 -11.38 -17.43 15.78
C THR A 326 -10.62 -16.12 15.61
N ALA A 327 -9.53 -16.11 14.84
CA ALA A 327 -8.66 -14.96 14.73
C ALA A 327 -8.44 -14.53 13.27
N ILE A 328 -8.23 -13.23 13.05
CA ILE A 328 -7.73 -12.63 11.81
C ILE A 328 -6.44 -11.91 12.14
N GLY A 329 -5.41 -12.09 11.31
CA GLY A 329 -4.23 -11.24 11.30
C GLY A 329 -4.08 -10.58 9.93
N TYR A 330 -3.90 -9.25 9.91
CA TYR A 330 -3.71 -8.48 8.69
C TYR A 330 -2.28 -7.92 8.60
N CYS A 331 -1.62 -8.14 7.46
CA CYS A 331 -0.26 -7.65 7.18
C CYS A 331 0.70 -8.08 8.31
N ILE A 332 1.42 -7.15 8.94
CA ILE A 332 2.33 -7.44 10.05
C ILE A 332 1.60 -8.02 11.29
N GLY A 333 0.31 -7.70 11.48
CA GLY A 333 -0.53 -8.35 12.48
C GLY A 333 -0.76 -9.84 12.20
N GLY A 334 -0.73 -10.24 10.92
CA GLY A 334 -0.72 -11.65 10.51
C GLY A 334 0.63 -12.33 10.74
N THR A 335 1.74 -11.61 10.61
CA THR A 335 3.07 -12.10 11.01
C THR A 335 3.13 -12.34 12.52
N LEU A 336 2.61 -11.41 13.32
CA LEU A 336 2.45 -11.54 14.77
C LEU A 336 1.60 -12.76 15.13
N LEU A 337 0.40 -12.88 14.54
CA LEU A 337 -0.50 -14.00 14.74
C LEU A 337 0.15 -15.34 14.35
N THR A 338 0.95 -15.38 13.28
CA THR A 338 1.68 -16.59 12.87
C THR A 338 2.64 -17.05 13.96
N ALA A 339 3.47 -16.14 14.49
CA ALA A 339 4.39 -16.46 15.56
C ALA A 339 3.65 -16.91 16.83
N THR A 340 2.54 -16.23 17.18
CA THR A 340 1.70 -16.60 18.32
C THR A 340 1.10 -18.00 18.16
N LEU A 341 0.57 -18.36 16.99
CA LEU A 341 0.02 -19.70 16.76
C LEU A 341 1.07 -20.81 16.86
N ALA A 342 2.28 -20.57 16.35
CA ALA A 342 3.39 -21.52 16.51
C ALA A 342 3.77 -21.68 17.99
N ARG A 343 3.78 -20.57 18.74
CA ARG A 343 4.04 -20.57 20.18
C ARG A 343 2.96 -21.28 20.98
N MET A 344 1.69 -21.09 20.61
CA MET A 344 0.55 -21.76 21.21
C MET A 344 0.59 -23.27 20.95
N ALA A 345 0.93 -23.68 19.72
CA ALA A 345 1.13 -25.09 19.38
C ALA A 345 2.28 -25.73 20.18
N ALA A 346 3.32 -24.97 20.52
CA ALA A 346 4.45 -25.46 21.31
C ALA A 346 4.17 -25.59 22.81
N THR A 347 3.08 -25.02 23.33
CA THR A 347 2.69 -25.13 24.75
C THR A 347 1.24 -25.49 24.96
N ASP A 348 0.65 -26.18 23.99
CA ASP A 348 -0.71 -26.74 24.08
C ASP A 348 -1.79 -25.70 24.45
N ASP A 349 -1.64 -24.45 24.00
CA ASP A 349 -2.67 -23.42 24.14
C ASP A 349 -3.63 -23.50 22.94
N ASP A 350 -4.90 -23.80 23.21
CA ASP A 350 -5.93 -24.07 22.20
C ASP A 350 -6.97 -22.95 22.06
N ARG A 351 -6.70 -21.77 22.65
CA ARG A 351 -7.64 -20.63 22.66
C ARG A 351 -7.99 -20.09 21.27
N ILE A 352 -7.12 -20.25 20.26
CA ILE A 352 -7.43 -19.88 18.86
C ILE A 352 -7.70 -21.15 18.07
N THR A 353 -8.92 -21.30 17.57
CA THR A 353 -9.38 -22.57 16.94
C THR A 353 -9.42 -22.55 15.42
N ALA A 354 -9.35 -21.36 14.81
CA ALA A 354 -9.17 -21.14 13.38
C ALA A 354 -8.58 -19.76 13.16
N ALA A 355 -7.78 -19.59 12.12
CA ALA A 355 -7.12 -18.32 11.81
C ALA A 355 -7.32 -17.89 10.35
N THR A 356 -7.35 -16.58 10.13
CA THR A 356 -7.42 -15.98 8.80
C THR A 356 -6.24 -15.02 8.64
N PHE A 357 -5.60 -15.02 7.48
CA PHE A 357 -4.48 -14.16 7.14
C PHE A 357 -4.84 -13.30 5.95
N PHE A 358 -4.85 -11.99 6.13
CA PHE A 358 -5.02 -11.01 5.06
C PHE A 358 -3.65 -10.47 4.68
N ALA A 359 -3.24 -10.63 3.43
CA ALA A 359 -1.99 -10.10 2.88
C ALA A 359 -0.79 -10.19 3.86
N ALA A 360 -0.60 -11.35 4.50
CA ALA A 360 0.35 -11.54 5.59
C ALA A 360 1.48 -12.49 5.18
N GLN A 361 2.69 -12.16 5.61
CA GLN A 361 3.90 -12.93 5.31
C GLN A 361 4.47 -13.53 6.59
N ALA A 362 5.01 -14.74 6.48
CA ALA A 362 5.85 -15.36 7.52
C ALA A 362 7.20 -15.85 6.98
N ASP A 363 7.34 -15.87 5.65
CA ASP A 363 8.57 -16.02 4.91
C ASP A 363 8.81 -14.73 4.14
N PHE A 364 9.97 -14.13 4.37
CA PHE A 364 10.37 -12.83 3.85
C PHE A 364 11.46 -12.93 2.77
N GLU A 365 11.77 -14.14 2.29
CA GLU A 365 12.72 -14.33 1.19
C GLU A 365 12.26 -13.57 -0.07
N ASN A 366 10.97 -13.61 -0.37
CA ASN A 366 10.37 -12.89 -1.51
C ASN A 366 9.44 -11.76 -1.03
N ALA A 367 9.87 -10.97 -0.03
CA ALA A 367 9.07 -9.93 0.62
C ALA A 367 8.69 -8.69 -0.21
N GLY A 368 8.78 -8.79 -1.55
CA GLY A 368 8.46 -7.71 -2.46
C GLY A 368 9.42 -6.53 -2.38
N ASP A 369 8.91 -5.36 -2.76
CA ASP A 369 9.70 -4.15 -2.95
C ASP A 369 10.25 -3.59 -1.63
N LEU A 370 9.65 -3.94 -0.47
CA LEU A 370 10.16 -3.54 0.84
C LEU A 370 11.59 -4.04 1.10
N ARG A 371 11.99 -5.16 0.50
CA ARG A 371 13.34 -5.71 0.66
C ARG A 371 14.44 -4.77 0.12
N VAL A 372 14.08 -3.86 -0.79
CA VAL A 372 14.98 -2.80 -1.30
C VAL A 372 15.48 -1.88 -0.18
N PHE A 373 14.68 -1.73 0.90
CA PHE A 373 14.95 -0.83 2.02
C PHE A 373 15.51 -1.54 3.27
N THR A 374 15.84 -2.83 3.16
CA THR A 374 16.26 -3.64 4.31
C THR A 374 17.71 -4.12 4.22
N ASP A 375 18.53 -3.49 3.36
CA ASP A 375 19.94 -3.84 3.27
C ASP A 375 20.68 -3.53 4.58
N LYS A 376 21.80 -4.23 4.79
CA LYS A 376 22.53 -4.17 6.06
C LYS A 376 22.98 -2.76 6.40
N THR A 377 23.53 -2.03 5.44
CA THR A 377 24.07 -0.68 5.64
C THR A 377 22.95 0.29 6.02
N GLN A 378 21.81 0.24 5.31
CA GLN A 378 20.65 1.06 5.61
C GLN A 378 20.06 0.76 7.00
N VAL A 379 19.94 -0.52 7.35
CA VAL A 379 19.41 -0.92 8.67
C VAL A 379 20.36 -0.52 9.80
N ASP A 380 21.68 -0.62 9.60
CA ASP A 380 22.68 -0.18 10.59
C ASP A 380 22.61 1.35 10.82
N LEU A 381 22.42 2.14 9.76
CA LEU A 381 22.20 3.60 9.86
C LEU A 381 20.88 3.94 10.56
N LEU A 382 19.80 3.26 10.18
CA LEU A 382 18.48 3.43 10.77
C LEU A 382 18.47 3.09 12.25
N GLU A 383 19.20 2.04 12.66
CA GLU A 383 19.32 1.63 14.05
C GLU A 383 19.86 2.75 14.93
N ASN A 384 20.92 3.44 14.49
CA ASN A 384 21.47 4.57 15.24
C ASN A 384 20.45 5.71 15.41
N GLN A 385 19.65 5.97 14.37
CA GLN A 385 18.63 7.01 14.39
C GLN A 385 17.49 6.66 15.35
N VAL A 386 16.91 5.47 15.22
CA VAL A 386 15.76 5.09 16.05
C VAL A 386 16.17 4.81 17.50
N ARG A 387 17.41 4.38 17.77
CA ARG A 387 17.91 4.24 19.15
C ARG A 387 18.02 5.58 19.87
N ALA A 388 18.38 6.65 19.16
CA ALA A 388 18.47 7.99 19.76
C ALA A 388 17.09 8.58 20.08
N LYS A 389 16.09 8.36 19.22
CA LYS A 389 14.72 8.88 19.37
C LYS A 389 13.79 7.96 20.18
N GLY A 390 14.07 6.66 20.19
CA GLY A 390 13.22 5.62 20.78
C GLY A 390 12.20 5.01 19.81
N TYR A 391 11.95 5.64 18.67
CA TYR A 391 11.02 5.16 17.64
C TYR A 391 11.37 5.72 16.25
N LEU A 392 10.82 5.09 15.22
CA LEU A 392 10.74 5.61 13.87
C LEU A 392 9.54 6.52 13.72
N ASP A 393 9.73 7.69 13.10
CA ASP A 393 8.66 8.64 12.82
C ASP A 393 7.67 8.12 11.78
N GLY A 394 6.38 8.43 11.95
CA GLY A 394 5.35 8.02 11.00
C GLY A 394 5.56 8.61 9.60
N ALA A 395 6.18 9.78 9.48
CA ALA A 395 6.46 10.39 8.18
C ALA A 395 7.51 9.61 7.38
N GLN A 396 8.56 9.11 8.04
CA GLN A 396 9.59 8.29 7.40
C GLN A 396 9.01 6.96 6.91
N MET A 397 8.13 6.36 7.72
CA MET A 397 7.40 5.15 7.33
C MET A 397 6.50 5.41 6.12
N ALA A 398 5.71 6.49 6.16
CA ALA A 398 4.84 6.89 5.06
C ALA A 398 5.62 7.15 3.75
N GLY A 399 6.78 7.81 3.82
CA GLY A 399 7.64 8.04 2.64
C GLY A 399 8.12 6.74 2.00
N THR A 400 8.48 5.75 2.82
CA THR A 400 8.87 4.41 2.34
C THR A 400 7.71 3.74 1.61
N PHE A 401 6.51 3.69 2.22
CA PHE A 401 5.33 3.08 1.60
C PHE A 401 4.84 3.81 0.35
N ASN A 402 4.89 5.14 0.33
CA ASN A 402 4.54 5.94 -0.85
C ASN A 402 5.48 5.65 -2.02
N SER A 403 6.78 5.46 -1.74
CA SER A 403 7.79 5.11 -2.75
C SER A 403 7.50 3.76 -3.43
N LEU A 404 6.86 2.82 -2.74
CA LEU A 404 6.48 1.51 -3.31
C LEU A 404 5.38 1.63 -4.39
N ARG A 405 4.62 2.73 -4.43
CA ARG A 405 3.58 3.00 -5.45
C ARG A 405 3.67 4.43 -5.98
N ALA A 406 4.84 4.82 -6.47
CA ALA A 406 5.09 6.18 -6.97
C ALA A 406 4.08 6.64 -8.03
N ASN A 407 3.66 5.78 -8.98
CA ASN A 407 2.66 6.15 -9.99
C ASN A 407 1.30 6.54 -9.41
N ASP A 408 0.75 5.71 -8.54
CA ASP A 408 -0.59 5.90 -7.98
C ASP A 408 -0.63 6.95 -6.87
N LEU A 409 0.44 7.02 -6.06
CA LEU A 409 0.46 7.83 -4.84
C LEU A 409 1.23 9.14 -5.00
N ILE A 410 2.12 9.29 -5.99
CA ILE A 410 2.91 10.52 -6.20
C ILE A 410 2.50 11.18 -7.51
N TRP A 411 2.63 10.49 -8.66
CA TRP A 411 2.43 11.13 -9.97
C TRP A 411 0.98 11.49 -10.26
N TYR A 412 0.02 10.66 -9.84
CA TYR A 412 -1.40 11.02 -9.93
C TYR A 412 -1.68 12.34 -9.19
N PHE A 413 -1.11 12.50 -7.99
CA PHE A 413 -1.29 13.70 -7.17
C PHE A 413 -0.66 14.91 -7.84
N VAL A 414 0.60 14.80 -8.26
CA VAL A 414 1.33 15.84 -8.99
C VAL A 414 0.51 16.39 -10.15
N ILE A 415 -0.03 15.49 -10.99
CA ILE A 415 -0.78 15.90 -12.18
C ILE A 415 -2.07 16.62 -11.79
N ASN A 416 -2.84 16.08 -10.84
CA ASN A 416 -4.13 16.65 -10.49
C ASN A 416 -4.02 17.92 -9.62
N ASN A 417 -3.23 17.89 -8.56
CA ASN A 417 -3.12 19.00 -7.62
C ASN A 417 -2.22 20.12 -8.14
N TYR A 418 -1.05 19.80 -8.68
CA TYR A 418 -0.06 20.82 -9.04
C TYR A 418 -0.17 21.27 -10.50
N LEU A 419 -0.46 20.36 -11.44
CA LEU A 419 -0.58 20.74 -12.86
C LEU A 419 -1.99 21.19 -13.25
N LEU A 420 -3.02 20.50 -12.76
CA LEU A 420 -4.42 20.84 -13.06
C LEU A 420 -5.04 21.78 -12.01
N GLY A 421 -4.35 22.06 -10.90
CA GLY A 421 -4.86 22.96 -9.85
C GLY A 421 -6.18 22.50 -9.26
N LYS A 422 -6.40 21.17 -9.20
CA LYS A 422 -7.57 20.55 -8.57
C LYS A 422 -7.32 20.40 -7.08
N GLU A 423 -8.41 20.26 -6.34
CA GLU A 423 -8.33 19.88 -4.94
C GLU A 423 -8.09 18.36 -4.81
N PRO A 424 -7.38 17.93 -3.75
CA PRO A 424 -7.15 16.52 -3.52
C PRO A 424 -8.48 15.81 -3.28
N PRO A 425 -8.67 14.62 -3.85
CA PRO A 425 -9.93 13.94 -3.69
C PRO A 425 -10.11 13.48 -2.23
N VAL A 426 -11.34 13.66 -1.71
CA VAL A 426 -11.74 13.19 -0.38
C VAL A 426 -11.99 11.68 -0.43
N PHE A 427 -10.92 10.89 -0.33
CA PHE A 427 -10.97 9.44 -0.24
C PHE A 427 -10.54 8.96 1.14
N ASP A 428 -11.40 8.18 1.78
CA ASP A 428 -11.17 7.55 3.09
C ASP A 428 -9.87 6.74 3.14
N LEU A 429 -9.54 6.05 2.05
CA LEU A 429 -8.30 5.28 1.93
C LEU A 429 -7.04 6.17 1.98
N LEU A 430 -7.08 7.32 1.33
CA LEU A 430 -5.96 8.27 1.34
C LEU A 430 -5.83 8.92 2.71
N TYR A 431 -6.95 9.22 3.38
CA TYR A 431 -6.96 9.68 4.77
C TYR A 431 -6.30 8.67 5.71
N TRP A 432 -6.68 7.39 5.61
CA TRP A 432 -6.05 6.33 6.38
C TRP A 432 -4.54 6.22 6.09
N ASN A 433 -4.14 6.32 4.82
CA ASN A 433 -2.73 6.21 4.44
C ASN A 433 -1.89 7.37 5.00
N ALA A 434 -2.47 8.57 5.07
CA ALA A 434 -1.83 9.76 5.61
C ALA A 434 -1.78 9.77 7.16
N ASP A 435 -2.69 9.07 7.84
CA ASP A 435 -2.74 8.93 9.29
C ASP A 435 -1.79 7.82 9.79
N SER A 436 -0.50 8.04 9.56
CA SER A 436 0.58 7.11 9.88
C SER A 436 0.82 6.96 11.38
N THR A 437 1.49 5.88 11.76
CA THR A 437 1.88 5.56 13.15
C THR A 437 3.39 5.47 13.28
N ARG A 438 3.90 5.77 14.47
CA ARG A 438 5.31 5.57 14.81
C ARG A 438 5.60 4.07 15.03
N PHE A 439 6.87 3.69 14.97
CA PHE A 439 7.31 2.31 15.15
C PHE A 439 8.34 2.22 16.29
N PRO A 440 8.14 1.43 17.36
CA PRO A 440 9.11 1.35 18.46
C PRO A 440 10.47 0.85 17.98
N ALA A 441 11.56 1.44 18.47
CA ALA A 441 12.91 1.14 18.00
C ALA A 441 13.26 -0.35 18.11
N GLN A 442 13.03 -0.96 19.28
CA GLN A 442 13.36 -2.38 19.50
C GLN A 442 12.55 -3.30 18.58
N LEU A 443 11.21 -3.09 18.52
CA LEU A 443 10.33 -3.86 17.63
C LEU A 443 10.73 -3.72 16.16
N LEU A 444 11.10 -2.51 15.71
CA LEU A 444 11.50 -2.27 14.33
C LEU A 444 12.76 -3.05 13.99
N MET A 445 13.76 -3.00 14.88
CA MET A 445 15.02 -3.72 14.67
C MET A 445 14.81 -5.24 14.70
N ASP A 446 13.95 -5.74 15.60
CA ASP A 446 13.57 -7.15 15.60
C ASP A 446 12.92 -7.55 14.27
N TYR A 447 12.03 -6.72 13.74
CA TYR A 447 11.34 -6.98 12.48
C TYR A 447 12.29 -6.97 11.28
N LEU A 448 13.11 -5.92 11.12
CA LEU A 448 14.02 -5.78 10.00
C LEU A 448 15.14 -6.85 10.04
N ARG A 449 15.79 -7.05 11.19
CA ARG A 449 16.92 -7.97 11.29
C ARG A 449 16.47 -9.43 11.29
N ARG A 450 15.49 -9.79 12.12
CA ARG A 450 15.12 -11.21 12.29
C ARG A 450 14.20 -11.71 11.18
N MET A 451 13.42 -10.85 10.54
CA MET A 451 12.48 -11.26 9.48
C MET A 451 13.01 -10.91 8.10
N TYR A 452 13.19 -9.63 7.76
CA TYR A 452 13.61 -9.27 6.39
C TYR A 452 15.03 -9.75 6.05
N GLN A 453 15.98 -9.60 6.97
CA GLN A 453 17.37 -10.00 6.70
C GLN A 453 17.61 -11.49 6.96
N GLN A 454 17.24 -11.99 8.14
CA GLN A 454 17.55 -13.37 8.55
C GLN A 454 16.47 -14.39 8.15
N ASN A 455 15.27 -13.96 7.79
CA ASN A 455 14.10 -14.83 7.54
C ASN A 455 13.90 -15.90 8.63
N ALA A 456 14.15 -15.55 9.89
CA ALA A 456 14.23 -16.49 11.00
C ALA A 456 12.86 -17.10 11.36
N LEU A 457 11.75 -16.40 11.08
CA LEU A 457 10.40 -16.88 11.40
C LEU A 457 10.00 -18.10 10.54
N ALA A 458 10.35 -18.11 9.26
CA ALA A 458 10.12 -19.24 8.37
C ALA A 458 11.03 -20.44 8.68
N GLN A 459 12.18 -20.19 9.31
CA GLN A 459 13.17 -21.21 9.64
C GLN A 459 12.89 -21.86 10.99
N LYS A 460 12.62 -23.16 10.97
CA LYS A 460 12.33 -23.96 12.16
C LYS A 460 13.40 -23.78 13.25
N GLY A 461 12.96 -23.33 14.42
CA GLY A 461 13.77 -23.15 15.63
C GLY A 461 14.64 -21.89 15.68
N GLN A 462 14.70 -21.09 14.61
CA GLN A 462 15.56 -19.90 14.56
C GLN A 462 14.91 -18.67 15.21
N PHE A 463 13.60 -18.52 15.07
CA PHE A 463 12.85 -17.48 15.79
C PHE A 463 12.39 -18.01 17.15
N LYS A 464 12.65 -17.22 18.21
CA LYS A 464 12.10 -17.46 19.55
C LYS A 464 11.07 -16.39 19.89
N LEU A 465 9.96 -16.82 20.48
CA LEU A 465 8.92 -15.96 21.03
C LEU A 465 8.68 -16.37 22.48
N LEU A 466 8.81 -15.44 23.42
CA LEU A 466 8.71 -15.70 24.86
C LEU A 466 9.61 -16.88 25.28
N GLY A 467 10.86 -16.84 24.81
CA GLY A 467 11.88 -17.87 25.04
C GLY A 467 11.68 -19.20 24.29
N THR A 468 10.55 -19.41 23.62
CA THR A 468 10.21 -20.69 22.97
C THR A 468 10.59 -20.66 21.49
N PRO A 469 11.43 -21.60 21.01
CA PRO A 469 11.73 -21.75 19.57
C PRO A 469 10.48 -22.13 18.79
N LEU A 470 10.27 -21.50 17.63
CA LEU A 470 9.06 -21.68 16.85
C LEU A 470 9.25 -22.71 15.71
N ASP A 471 8.19 -23.48 15.46
CA ASP A 471 8.04 -24.35 14.30
C ASP A 471 6.67 -24.10 13.68
N LEU A 472 6.63 -23.43 12.52
CA LEU A 472 5.37 -23.09 11.85
C LEU A 472 4.61 -24.34 11.38
N SER A 473 5.29 -25.47 11.17
CA SER A 473 4.65 -26.73 10.76
C SER A 473 3.82 -27.35 11.90
N ALA A 474 4.02 -26.91 13.14
CA ALA A 474 3.22 -27.29 14.30
C ALA A 474 1.84 -26.60 14.31
N ILE A 475 1.63 -25.54 13.53
CA ILE A 475 0.33 -24.88 13.43
C ILE A 475 -0.67 -25.81 12.74
N LYS A 476 -1.56 -26.45 13.51
CA LYS A 476 -2.57 -27.41 13.02
C LYS A 476 -3.98 -26.84 12.88
N VAL A 477 -4.24 -25.65 13.43
CA VAL A 477 -5.55 -24.99 13.29
C VAL A 477 -5.88 -24.79 11.81
N PRO A 478 -7.16 -24.88 11.40
CA PRO A 478 -7.56 -24.52 10.04
C PRO A 478 -7.26 -23.05 9.75
N VAL A 479 -6.67 -22.78 8.60
CA VAL A 479 -6.32 -21.42 8.16
C VAL A 479 -6.98 -21.04 6.84
N TYR A 480 -7.36 -19.77 6.74
CA TYR A 480 -7.78 -19.12 5.50
C TYR A 480 -6.72 -18.06 5.15
N ILE A 481 -6.21 -18.10 3.92
CA ILE A 481 -5.11 -17.24 3.48
C ILE A 481 -5.62 -16.45 2.28
N GLN A 482 -5.62 -15.13 2.40
CA GLN A 482 -5.96 -14.22 1.33
C GLN A 482 -4.71 -13.46 0.88
N ALA A 483 -4.50 -13.45 -0.43
CA ALA A 483 -3.53 -12.61 -1.13
C ALA A 483 -4.22 -11.82 -2.24
N SER A 484 -3.55 -10.83 -2.82
CA SER A 484 -4.09 -10.06 -3.96
C SER A 484 -3.13 -10.10 -5.16
N VAL A 485 -3.68 -10.09 -6.39
CA VAL A 485 -2.92 -10.21 -7.64
C VAL A 485 -1.86 -9.11 -7.80
N GLU A 486 -2.22 -7.86 -7.49
CA GLU A 486 -1.38 -6.68 -7.70
C GLU A 486 -0.78 -6.17 -6.38
N ASP A 487 -0.58 -7.07 -5.41
CA ASP A 487 0.04 -6.73 -4.13
C ASP A 487 1.57 -6.71 -4.24
N HIS A 488 2.17 -5.52 -4.20
CA HIS A 488 3.62 -5.33 -4.20
C HIS A 488 4.23 -5.27 -2.78
N ILE A 489 3.38 -5.15 -1.75
CA ILE A 489 3.79 -5.06 -0.33
C ILE A 489 3.91 -6.48 0.25
N ALA A 490 2.90 -7.31 0.00
CA ALA A 490 2.88 -8.72 0.35
C ALA A 490 2.56 -9.54 -0.90
N PRO A 491 3.56 -9.80 -1.77
CA PRO A 491 3.35 -10.50 -3.03
C PRO A 491 2.63 -11.82 -2.86
N ALA A 492 1.71 -12.12 -3.78
CA ALA A 492 0.87 -13.31 -3.70
C ALA A 492 1.69 -14.61 -3.61
N GLU A 493 2.82 -14.69 -4.31
CA GLU A 493 3.76 -15.81 -4.23
C GLU A 493 4.38 -15.95 -2.84
N SER A 494 4.74 -14.84 -2.19
CA SER A 494 5.28 -14.84 -0.83
C SER A 494 4.22 -15.27 0.20
N VAL A 495 3.01 -14.72 0.11
CA VAL A 495 1.87 -15.12 0.96
C VAL A 495 1.51 -16.59 0.71
N PHE A 496 1.64 -17.08 -0.52
CA PHE A 496 1.37 -18.47 -0.88
C PHE A 496 2.26 -19.45 -0.12
N LYS A 497 3.49 -19.06 0.25
CA LYS A 497 4.42 -19.90 1.04
C LYS A 497 3.83 -20.36 2.38
N LEU A 498 2.85 -19.64 2.94
CA LEU A 498 2.10 -20.07 4.13
C LEU A 498 1.43 -21.45 3.94
N ASN A 499 1.06 -21.83 2.71
CA ASN A 499 0.55 -23.17 2.41
C ASN A 499 1.57 -24.29 2.62
N HIS A 500 2.86 -23.98 2.62
CA HIS A 500 3.94 -24.93 2.84
C HIS A 500 4.43 -24.90 4.28
N LEU A 501 4.41 -23.73 4.92
CA LEU A 501 4.86 -23.55 6.30
C LEU A 501 3.87 -24.12 7.32
N PHE A 502 2.56 -24.03 7.08
CA PHE A 502 1.54 -24.45 8.05
C PHE A 502 1.13 -25.92 7.88
N GLY A 503 1.08 -26.62 9.01
CA GLY A 503 0.74 -28.05 9.07
C GLY A 503 -0.75 -28.37 9.07
N GLY A 504 -1.63 -27.39 9.28
CA GLY A 504 -3.09 -27.53 9.34
C GLY A 504 -3.76 -27.64 7.97
N THR A 505 -5.09 -27.53 7.94
CA THR A 505 -5.84 -27.41 6.68
C THR A 505 -5.84 -25.96 6.19
N LYS A 506 -5.64 -25.75 4.89
CA LYS A 506 -5.50 -24.42 4.29
C LYS A 506 -6.57 -24.17 3.24
N ARG A 507 -7.10 -22.95 3.22
CA ARG A 507 -7.89 -22.42 2.11
C ARG A 507 -7.20 -21.16 1.62
N PHE A 508 -6.68 -21.19 0.40
CA PHE A 508 -6.08 -20.03 -0.23
C PHE A 508 -7.07 -19.37 -1.20
N VAL A 509 -7.15 -18.04 -1.17
CA VAL A 509 -7.89 -17.22 -2.13
C VAL A 509 -6.96 -16.14 -2.68
N LEU A 510 -7.06 -15.91 -3.97
CA LEU A 510 -6.40 -14.78 -4.63
C LEU A 510 -7.48 -13.75 -4.97
N ALA A 511 -7.40 -12.55 -4.42
CA ALA A 511 -8.31 -11.45 -4.73
C ALA A 511 -7.74 -10.61 -5.88
N GLY A 512 -8.60 -10.02 -6.70
CA GLY A 512 -8.20 -8.97 -7.63
C GLY A 512 -7.71 -7.71 -6.91
N ALA A 513 -7.15 -6.78 -7.67
CA ALA A 513 -6.58 -5.51 -7.20
C ALA A 513 -5.34 -5.68 -6.30
N GLY A 514 -4.93 -4.58 -5.64
CA GLY A 514 -3.72 -4.49 -4.83
C GLY A 514 -3.91 -4.77 -3.32
N HIS A 515 -2.90 -4.41 -2.53
CA HIS A 515 -2.78 -4.72 -1.09
C HIS A 515 -4.06 -4.41 -0.29
N ILE A 516 -4.58 -3.20 -0.43
CA ILE A 516 -5.74 -2.75 0.36
C ILE A 516 -7.05 -3.05 -0.37
N ALA A 517 -7.15 -2.67 -1.64
CA ALA A 517 -8.37 -2.86 -2.43
C ALA A 517 -8.76 -4.33 -2.60
N GLY A 518 -7.79 -5.25 -2.60
CA GLY A 518 -8.04 -6.69 -2.62
C GLY A 518 -8.57 -7.23 -1.29
N VAL A 519 -8.10 -6.70 -0.15
CA VAL A 519 -8.61 -7.06 1.19
C VAL A 519 -9.98 -6.41 1.44
N VAL A 520 -10.06 -5.10 1.26
CA VAL A 520 -11.24 -4.26 1.54
C VAL A 520 -12.13 -4.16 0.29
N ASN A 521 -12.77 -5.27 -0.05
CA ASN A 521 -13.68 -5.36 -1.19
C ASN A 521 -15.11 -5.70 -0.72
N PRO A 522 -15.96 -4.71 -0.36
CA PRO A 522 -17.30 -4.98 0.12
C PRO A 522 -18.20 -5.63 -0.96
N PRO A 523 -18.90 -6.74 -0.65
CA PRO A 523 -19.72 -7.49 -1.62
C PRO A 523 -20.76 -6.64 -2.35
N ALA A 524 -21.35 -5.66 -1.66
CA ALA A 524 -22.37 -4.78 -2.22
C ALA A 524 -21.88 -3.95 -3.42
N LYS A 525 -20.57 -3.69 -3.54
CA LYS A 525 -20.00 -2.92 -4.65
C LYS A 525 -19.86 -3.72 -5.94
N GLN A 526 -19.93 -5.07 -5.88
CA GLN A 526 -19.77 -5.96 -7.03
C GLN A 526 -18.55 -5.64 -7.91
N LYS A 527 -17.45 -5.23 -7.26
CA LYS A 527 -16.19 -4.89 -7.93
C LYS A 527 -15.20 -6.04 -7.86
N TYR A 528 -14.31 -6.06 -8.85
CA TYR A 528 -13.23 -7.02 -8.99
C TYR A 528 -13.73 -8.48 -9.07
N GLN A 529 -12.81 -9.40 -8.86
CA GLN A 529 -12.97 -10.83 -8.96
C GLN A 529 -12.05 -11.50 -7.93
N HIS A 530 -12.21 -12.79 -7.73
CA HIS A 530 -11.31 -13.59 -6.91
C HIS A 530 -11.18 -14.99 -7.51
N TRP A 531 -10.06 -15.65 -7.26
CA TRP A 531 -9.78 -16.99 -7.75
C TRP A 531 -9.76 -17.99 -6.61
N LEU A 532 -10.35 -19.15 -6.87
CA LEU A 532 -10.44 -20.24 -5.91
C LEU A 532 -10.06 -21.55 -6.60
N ASN A 533 -9.39 -22.42 -5.86
CA ASN A 533 -9.25 -23.81 -6.25
C ASN A 533 -10.37 -24.65 -5.63
N THR A 534 -11.08 -25.40 -6.49
CA THR A 534 -12.19 -26.29 -6.07
C THR A 534 -11.71 -27.69 -5.71
N ARG A 535 -10.49 -28.07 -6.12
CA ARG A 535 -9.88 -29.38 -5.86
C ARG A 535 -9.10 -29.37 -4.55
N ARG A 536 -9.30 -30.41 -3.72
CA ARG A 536 -8.48 -30.64 -2.52
C ARG A 536 -7.17 -31.34 -2.91
N LYS A 537 -6.22 -30.59 -3.45
CA LYS A 537 -4.84 -31.04 -3.64
C LYS A 537 -3.85 -30.01 -3.11
N SER A 538 -2.64 -30.46 -2.80
CA SER A 538 -1.51 -29.58 -2.52
C SER A 538 -0.87 -29.14 -3.84
N TYR A 539 -0.45 -27.89 -3.90
CA TYR A 539 0.22 -27.30 -5.04
C TYR A 539 1.64 -26.96 -4.63
N PRO A 540 2.67 -27.32 -5.42
CA PRO A 540 4.07 -27.10 -5.05
C PRO A 540 4.51 -25.62 -5.21
N THR A 541 3.85 -24.88 -6.11
CA THR A 541 4.17 -23.49 -6.43
C THR A 541 2.90 -22.67 -6.57
N PHE A 542 3.03 -21.34 -6.48
CA PHE A 542 1.92 -20.42 -6.72
C PHE A 542 1.41 -20.51 -8.16
N ASP A 543 2.30 -20.60 -9.16
CA ASP A 543 1.91 -20.73 -10.56
C ASP A 543 1.08 -21.99 -10.82
N ALA A 544 1.48 -23.13 -10.25
CA ALA A 544 0.71 -24.37 -10.36
C ALA A 544 -0.67 -24.24 -9.68
N TRP A 545 -0.78 -23.44 -8.61
CA TRP A 545 -2.06 -23.12 -7.99
C TRP A 545 -2.91 -22.25 -8.92
N LEU A 546 -2.31 -21.24 -9.55
CA LEU A 546 -2.99 -20.29 -10.42
C LEU A 546 -3.52 -20.94 -11.71
N GLU A 547 -2.77 -21.86 -12.31
CA GLU A 547 -3.18 -22.63 -13.51
C GLU A 547 -4.50 -23.38 -13.33
N ASP A 548 -4.76 -23.88 -12.12
CA ASP A 548 -5.98 -24.62 -11.79
C ASP A 548 -7.10 -23.71 -11.24
N ALA A 549 -6.79 -22.46 -10.90
CA ALA A 549 -7.69 -21.60 -10.17
C ALA A 549 -8.84 -21.12 -11.05
N VAL A 550 -10.04 -21.12 -10.49
CA VAL A 550 -11.26 -20.68 -11.18
C VAL A 550 -11.58 -19.26 -10.75
N GLU A 551 -11.76 -18.37 -11.72
CA GLU A 551 -12.19 -17.00 -11.49
C GLU A 551 -13.67 -16.96 -11.07
N HIS A 552 -13.97 -16.16 -10.05
CA HIS A 552 -15.29 -15.87 -9.55
C HIS A 552 -15.51 -14.35 -9.51
N PRO A 553 -16.65 -13.84 -10.01
CA PRO A 553 -16.91 -12.41 -10.00
C PRO A 553 -17.18 -11.91 -8.57
N GLY A 554 -16.77 -10.66 -8.30
CA GLY A 554 -17.06 -9.96 -7.06
C GLY A 554 -16.14 -10.30 -5.89
N SER A 555 -16.58 -9.90 -4.69
CA SER A 555 -15.82 -10.04 -3.44
C SER A 555 -15.63 -11.49 -3.01
N TRP A 556 -14.48 -11.76 -2.40
CA TRP A 556 -14.16 -13.04 -1.73
C TRP A 556 -14.74 -13.12 -0.31
N TRP A 557 -15.22 -12.03 0.29
CA TRP A 557 -15.76 -12.04 1.67
C TRP A 557 -16.85 -13.10 1.89
N PRO A 558 -17.81 -13.34 0.97
CA PRO A 558 -18.82 -14.39 1.15
C PRO A 558 -18.24 -15.80 1.17
N ASP A 559 -17.13 -16.04 0.47
CA ASP A 559 -16.41 -17.31 0.53
C ASP A 559 -15.75 -17.53 1.90
N TRP A 560 -15.14 -16.47 2.44
CA TRP A 560 -14.57 -16.46 3.78
C TRP A 560 -15.63 -16.68 4.87
N ASP A 561 -16.78 -16.00 4.81
CA ASP A 561 -17.89 -16.18 5.76
C ASP A 561 -18.39 -17.63 5.73
N LYS A 562 -18.63 -18.20 4.54
CA LYS A 562 -19.00 -19.62 4.40
C LYS A 562 -17.96 -20.56 5.02
N TRP A 563 -16.68 -20.23 4.93
CA TRP A 563 -15.61 -21.01 5.54
C TRP A 563 -15.57 -20.84 7.07
N LEU A 564 -15.66 -19.60 7.57
CA LEU A 564 -15.52 -19.29 8.98
C LEU A 564 -16.76 -19.69 9.79
N ALA A 565 -17.98 -19.48 9.26
CA ALA A 565 -19.25 -19.83 9.92
C ALA A 565 -19.28 -21.28 10.43
N ARG A 566 -18.71 -22.23 9.67
CA ARG A 566 -18.61 -23.65 10.05
C ARG A 566 -17.67 -23.92 11.23
N ARG A 567 -16.86 -22.95 11.61
CA ARG A 567 -15.82 -23.02 12.65
C ARG A 567 -16.15 -22.17 13.88
N SER A 568 -17.15 -21.29 13.78
CA SER A 568 -17.54 -20.36 14.86
C SER A 568 -18.57 -20.93 15.84
N GLY A 569 -18.97 -22.19 15.67
CA GLY A 569 -19.92 -22.88 16.56
C GLY A 569 -21.38 -22.51 16.28
N PRO A 570 -22.33 -22.92 17.15
CA PRO A 570 -23.74 -22.59 16.99
C PRO A 570 -24.00 -21.10 17.20
N LYS A 571 -25.13 -20.60 16.67
CA LYS A 571 -25.60 -19.25 17.00
C LYS A 571 -26.29 -19.23 18.37
N ILE A 572 -25.96 -18.23 19.18
CA ILE A 572 -26.51 -17.92 20.51
C ILE A 572 -27.19 -16.54 20.46
N ALA A 573 -27.91 -16.15 21.52
CA ALA A 573 -28.45 -14.79 21.62
C ALA A 573 -27.32 -13.75 21.54
N ALA A 574 -27.61 -12.60 20.94
CA ALA A 574 -26.67 -11.49 20.82
C ALA A 574 -26.10 -11.08 22.18
N ARG A 575 -24.81 -10.76 22.22
CA ARG A 575 -24.11 -10.39 23.46
C ARG A 575 -24.30 -8.91 23.76
N THR A 576 -24.47 -8.57 25.03
CA THR A 576 -24.35 -7.19 25.49
C THR A 576 -22.87 -6.79 25.51
N VAL A 577 -22.55 -5.61 24.97
CA VAL A 577 -21.17 -5.09 24.94
C VAL A 577 -20.70 -4.79 26.37
N GLY A 578 -19.47 -5.16 26.70
CA GLY A 578 -18.88 -4.95 28.03
C GLY A 578 -19.53 -5.78 29.15
N ALA A 579 -20.30 -6.82 28.79
CA ALA A 579 -20.82 -7.79 29.75
C ALA A 579 -19.70 -8.60 30.43
N GLY A 580 -20.08 -9.48 31.36
CA GLY A 580 -19.11 -10.26 32.14
C GLY A 580 -18.38 -9.39 33.17
N THR A 581 -17.07 -9.58 33.30
CA THR A 581 -16.22 -8.80 34.24
C THR A 581 -15.40 -7.70 33.57
N ALA A 582 -15.48 -7.57 32.24
CA ALA A 582 -14.68 -6.62 31.47
C ALA A 582 -15.08 -5.16 31.72
N GLY A 583 -16.39 -4.89 31.82
CA GLY A 583 -16.92 -3.52 31.89
C GLY A 583 -16.70 -2.74 30.59
N ILE A 584 -17.06 -1.45 30.60
CA ILE A 584 -16.83 -0.52 29.50
C ILE A 584 -15.87 0.56 29.98
N ILE A 585 -14.79 0.79 29.23
CA ILE A 585 -13.81 1.86 29.48
C ILE A 585 -14.27 3.14 28.78
N GLU A 586 -14.48 3.08 27.46
CA GLU A 586 -14.95 4.20 26.65
C GLU A 586 -15.60 3.71 25.34
N PRO A 587 -16.38 4.54 24.63
CA PRO A 587 -16.95 4.18 23.32
C PRO A 587 -15.87 3.90 22.26
N ALA A 588 -16.18 3.03 21.30
CA ALA A 588 -15.39 2.92 20.07
C ALA A 588 -15.36 4.27 19.33
N PRO A 589 -14.26 4.60 18.64
CA PRO A 589 -13.14 3.74 18.29
C PRO A 589 -11.98 3.76 19.31
N GLY A 590 -12.20 4.31 20.52
CA GLY A 590 -11.19 4.43 21.58
C GLY A 590 -10.27 5.63 21.41
N SER A 591 -9.47 5.91 22.43
CA SER A 591 -8.54 7.05 22.50
C SER A 591 -7.20 6.76 21.83
N TYR A 592 -6.74 5.51 21.77
CA TYR A 592 -5.42 5.19 21.18
C TYR A 592 -5.36 5.51 19.68
N VAL A 593 -6.45 5.26 18.96
CA VAL A 593 -6.54 5.54 17.52
C VAL A 593 -6.61 7.04 17.21
N GLN A 594 -6.97 7.88 18.19
CA GLN A 594 -7.08 9.33 18.01
C GLN A 594 -5.72 10.03 18.08
N VAL A 595 -4.68 9.36 18.60
CA VAL A 595 -3.33 9.91 18.70
C VAL A 595 -2.74 10.11 17.29
N ARG A 596 -2.34 11.35 16.98
CA ARG A 596 -1.66 11.70 15.72
C ARG A 596 -0.13 11.60 15.86
N SER A 597 0.53 11.21 14.78
CA SER A 597 1.99 11.11 14.70
C SER A 597 2.68 12.46 14.54
#